data_AF-A0A359CGL1-F1
#
_entry.id   AF-A0A359CGL1-F1
#
_cell.length_a   1.000
_cell.length_b   1.000
_cell.length_c   1.000
_cell.angle_alpha   90.00
_cell.angle_beta   90.00
_cell.angle_gamma   90.00
#
_symmetry.space_group_name_H-M   'P 1'
#
loop_
_entity.id
_entity.type
_entity.pdbx_description
1 polymer ?
#
loop_
_entity_poly.entity_id
_entity_poly.type
_entity_poly.pdbx_seq_one_letter_code
_entity_poly.pdbx_strand_id
1 'polypeptide(L)'
;MAKKDIQALEGQSVFDIAVQTAGSTEAAIDIAAGNDISVTDDIDVLNTIKASATVNKSIAGYYERNAIKPATNITDKGQIFEDIFNNTFA
;
A
#
# COMPACT_ATOMS: atom_id res chain seq x y z
N MET A 1 -7.11 3.38 -20.33
CA MET A 1 -6.53 4.40 -19.45
C MET A 1 -5.09 3.96 -19.20
N ALA A 2 -4.12 4.87 -19.36
CA ALA A 2 -2.70 4.52 -19.33
C ALA A 2 -2.29 4.09 -17.90
N LYS A 3 -1.43 3.07 -17.79
CA LYS A 3 -0.70 2.79 -16.55
C LYS A 3 0.02 4.06 -16.14
N LYS A 4 -0.31 4.60 -14.97
CA LYS A 4 0.37 5.76 -14.39
C LYS A 4 1.14 5.25 -13.18
N ASP A 5 2.41 5.64 -13.09
CA ASP A 5 3.21 5.35 -11.91
C ASP A 5 2.69 6.16 -10.73
N ILE A 6 2.62 5.54 -9.57
CA ILE A 6 2.02 6.11 -8.37
C ILE A 6 3.07 6.19 -7.28
N GLN A 7 3.17 7.37 -6.69
CA GLN A 7 3.98 7.57 -5.51
C GLN A 7 3.23 7.00 -4.30
N ALA A 8 3.84 6.02 -3.65
CA ALA A 8 3.30 5.46 -2.43
C ALA A 8 3.39 6.47 -1.29
N LEU A 9 2.38 6.47 -0.42
CA LEU A 9 2.41 7.21 0.83
C LEU A 9 2.89 6.33 1.97
N GLU A 10 3.32 6.97 3.06
CA GLU A 10 3.72 6.27 4.27
C GLU A 10 2.56 5.42 4.81
N GLY A 11 2.88 4.19 5.21
CA GLY A 11 1.90 3.25 5.75
C GLY A 11 1.00 2.58 4.71
N GLN A 12 1.20 2.81 3.41
CA GLN A 12 0.48 2.07 2.37
C GLN A 12 1.07 0.67 2.14
N SER A 13 0.19 -0.31 1.99
CA SER A 13 0.53 -1.65 1.51
C SER A 13 0.33 -1.77 -0.01
N VAL A 14 0.85 -2.85 -0.60
CA VAL A 14 0.60 -3.17 -2.03
C VAL A 14 -0.90 -3.32 -2.31
N PHE A 15 -1.65 -3.86 -1.34
CA PHE A 15 -3.09 -4.02 -1.44
C PHE A 15 -3.85 -2.69 -1.39
N ASP A 16 -3.39 -1.73 -0.58
CA ASP A 16 -3.97 -0.38 -0.56
C ASP A 16 -3.85 0.28 -1.93
N ILE A 17 -2.66 0.21 -2.54
CA ILE A 17 -2.41 0.75 -3.87
C ILE A 17 -3.26 0.01 -4.91
N ALA A 18 -3.38 -1.31 -4.83
CA ALA A 18 -4.19 -2.10 -5.76
C ALA A 18 -5.67 -1.68 -5.74
N VAL A 19 -6.26 -1.55 -4.55
CA VAL A 19 -7.66 -1.15 -4.41
C VAL A 19 -7.87 0.30 -4.81
N GLN A 20 -6.97 1.20 -4.42
CA GLN A 20 -7.04 2.63 -4.75
C GLN A 20 -6.99 2.87 -6.27
N THR A 21 -6.19 2.09 -7.00
CA THR A 21 -5.79 2.41 -8.38
C THR A 21 -6.44 1.49 -9.41
N ALA A 22 -6.58 0.21 -9.07
CA ALA A 22 -7.19 -0.79 -9.92
C ALA A 22 -8.60 -1.19 -9.47
N GLY A 23 -9.00 -0.84 -8.24
CA GLY A 23 -10.32 -1.17 -7.70
C GLY A 23 -10.48 -2.64 -7.32
N SER A 24 -9.38 -3.37 -7.12
CA SER A 24 -9.35 -4.80 -6.81
C SER A 24 -8.10 -5.13 -6.01
N THR A 25 -8.20 -6.05 -5.04
CA THR A 25 -7.06 -6.53 -4.26
C THR A 25 -6.21 -7.50 -5.06
N GLU A 26 -6.80 -8.27 -5.99
CA GLU A 26 -6.11 -9.20 -6.87
C GLU A 26 -5.06 -8.51 -7.76
N ALA A 27 -5.31 -7.25 -8.11
CA ALA A 27 -4.36 -6.40 -8.85
C ALA A 27 -3.04 -6.18 -8.09
N ALA A 28 -2.97 -6.48 -6.78
CA ALA A 28 -1.73 -6.46 -6.02
C ALA A 28 -0.68 -7.43 -6.57
N ILE A 29 -1.11 -8.56 -7.13
CA ILE A 29 -0.22 -9.56 -7.72
C ILE A 29 0.48 -8.98 -8.96
N ASP A 30 -0.28 -8.31 -9.83
CA ASP A 30 0.25 -7.66 -11.02
C ASP A 30 1.16 -6.47 -10.67
N ILE A 31 0.83 -5.73 -9.61
CA ILE A 31 1.67 -4.64 -9.10
C ILE A 31 2.99 -5.21 -8.59
N ALA A 32 2.94 -6.25 -7.75
CA ALA A 32 4.13 -6.91 -7.21
C ALA A 32 5.04 -7.43 -8.34
N ALA A 33 4.47 -8.18 -9.29
CA ALA A 33 5.19 -8.70 -10.45
C ALA A 33 5.75 -7.60 -11.36
N GLY A 34 5.03 -6.48 -11.52
CA GLY A 34 5.48 -5.37 -12.36
C GLY A 34 6.62 -4.53 -11.76
N ASN A 35 6.83 -4.61 -10.44
CA ASN A 35 7.81 -3.84 -9.69
C ASN A 35 8.91 -4.70 -9.05
N ASP A 36 8.92 -6.02 -9.31
CA ASP A 36 9.89 -6.98 -8.75
C ASP A 36 9.96 -6.96 -7.20
N ILE A 37 8.79 -6.84 -6.57
CA ILE A 37 8.62 -6.86 -5.10
C ILE A 37 7.67 -7.99 -4.67
N SER A 38 7.70 -8.39 -3.40
CA SER A 38 6.68 -9.26 -2.81
C SER A 38 5.38 -8.48 -2.55
N VAL A 39 4.24 -9.19 -2.57
CA VAL A 39 2.93 -8.63 -2.18
C VAL A 39 2.86 -8.22 -0.71
N THR A 40 3.75 -8.77 0.12
CA THR A 40 3.85 -8.47 1.57
C THR A 40 5.02 -7.55 1.90
N ASP A 41 5.79 -7.10 0.91
CA ASP A 41 6.91 -6.19 1.18
C ASP A 41 6.39 -4.82 1.62
N ASP A 42 7.18 -4.18 2.48
CA ASP A 42 6.98 -2.78 2.78
C ASP A 42 7.28 -1.92 1.56
N ILE A 43 6.45 -0.90 1.35
CA ILE A 43 6.63 0.03 0.24
C ILE A 43 7.36 1.28 0.73
N ASP A 44 8.53 1.53 0.14
CA ASP A 44 9.27 2.78 0.36
C ASP A 44 8.58 3.95 -0.39
N VAL A 45 8.32 5.03 0.33
CA VAL A 45 7.73 6.28 -0.17
C VAL A 45 8.60 7.00 -1.21
N LEU A 46 9.89 6.67 -1.26
CA LEU A 46 10.83 7.20 -2.26
C LEU A 46 10.66 6.52 -3.63
N ASN A 47 10.08 5.32 -3.66
CA ASN A 47 9.93 4.55 -4.89
C ASN A 47 8.60 4.85 -5.57
N THR A 48 8.63 4.91 -6.91
CA THR A 48 7.42 4.99 -7.72
C THR A 48 6.96 3.58 -8.06
N ILE A 49 5.70 3.28 -7.78
CA ILE A 49 5.08 1.97 -8.01
C ILE A 49 4.34 1.99 -9.34
N LYS A 50 4.68 1.08 -10.24
CA LYS A 50 3.92 0.84 -11.47
C LYS A 50 2.56 0.25 -11.11
N ALA A 51 1.49 0.98 -11.39
CA ALA A 51 0.14 0.49 -11.17
C ALA A 51 -0.24 -0.64 -12.14
N SER A 52 -1.18 -1.50 -11.73
CA SER A 52 -1.82 -2.47 -12.63
C SER A 52 -2.90 -1.80 -13.49
N ALA A 53 -3.43 -2.54 -14.47
CA ALA A 53 -4.60 -2.13 -15.21
C ALA A 53 -5.83 -2.02 -14.29
N THR A 54 -6.70 -1.05 -14.56
CA THR A 54 -7.94 -0.91 -13.78
C THR A 54 -8.86 -2.10 -14.01
N VAL A 55 -9.17 -2.81 -12.94
CA VAL A 55 -10.11 -3.94 -12.92
C VAL A 55 -11.53 -3.44 -12.69
N ASN A 56 -11.75 -2.62 -11.67
CA ASN A 56 -13.05 -2.03 -11.35
C ASN A 56 -12.99 -0.51 -11.30
N LYS A 57 -13.47 0.12 -12.38
CA LYS A 57 -13.50 1.59 -12.53
C LYS A 57 -14.38 2.29 -11.50
N SER A 58 -15.46 1.64 -11.05
CA SER A 58 -16.37 2.24 -10.07
C SER A 58 -15.68 2.38 -8.71
N ILE A 59 -14.94 1.36 -8.29
CA ILE A 59 -14.18 1.35 -7.03
C ILE A 59 -12.97 2.28 -7.14
N ALA A 60 -12.13 2.13 -8.16
CA ALA A 60 -10.98 3.02 -8.35
C ALA A 60 -11.40 4.51 -8.39
N GLY A 61 -12.48 4.80 -9.14
CA GLY A 61 -13.06 6.14 -9.19
C GLY A 61 -13.68 6.60 -7.87
N TYR A 62 -14.12 5.71 -6.99
CA TYR A 62 -14.60 6.09 -5.66
C TYR A 62 -13.43 6.60 -4.79
N TYR A 63 -12.31 5.90 -4.77
CA TYR A 63 -11.11 6.36 -4.05
C TYR A 63 -10.58 7.67 -4.62
N GLU A 64 -10.53 7.81 -5.95
CA GLU A 64 -10.09 9.03 -6.62
C GLU A 64 -11.00 10.23 -6.31
N ARG A 65 -12.33 10.10 -6.51
CA ARG A 65 -13.29 11.21 -6.33
C ARG A 65 -13.38 11.69 -4.88
N ASN A 66 -13.17 10.79 -3.92
CA ASN A 66 -13.24 11.14 -2.50
C ASN A 66 -11.86 11.44 -1.89
N ALA A 67 -10.79 11.42 -2.70
CA ALA A 67 -9.40 11.60 -2.24
C ALA A 67 -9.02 10.64 -1.09
N ILE A 68 -9.56 9.42 -1.08
CA ILE A 68 -9.28 8.40 -0.07
C ILE A 68 -8.00 7.66 -0.46
N LYS A 69 -7.06 7.57 0.48
CA LYS A 69 -5.81 6.81 0.32
C LYS A 69 -5.64 5.92 1.55
N PRO A 70 -5.99 4.63 1.45
CA PRO A 70 -5.83 3.69 2.54
C PRO A 70 -4.36 3.55 2.93
N ALA A 71 -4.10 3.36 4.22
CA ALA A 71 -2.78 3.12 4.79
C ALA A 71 -2.92 2.03 5.86
N THR A 72 -2.98 0.78 5.41
CA THR A 72 -3.25 -0.39 6.27
C THR A 72 -1.99 -1.15 6.66
N ASN A 73 -0.82 -0.74 6.15
CA ASN A 73 0.43 -1.33 6.57
C ASN A 73 0.71 -1.01 8.05
N ILE A 74 1.23 -1.98 8.79
CA ILE A 74 1.52 -1.84 10.21
C ILE A 74 2.91 -1.21 10.33
N THR A 75 2.97 0.06 10.71
CA THR A 75 4.25 0.79 10.91
C THR A 75 4.67 0.85 12.39
N ASP A 76 4.04 0.06 13.26
CA ASP A 76 4.08 0.27 14.70
C ASP A 76 5.43 -0.15 15.31
N LYS A 77 6.33 0.83 15.43
CA LYS A 77 7.55 0.73 16.26
C LYS A 77 7.24 0.76 17.77
N GLY A 78 5.96 0.88 18.18
CA GLY A 78 5.52 0.98 19.57
C GLY A 78 5.85 -0.23 20.44
N GLN A 79 5.93 -1.44 19.87
CA GLN A 79 6.24 -2.66 20.62
C GLN A 79 7.63 -2.61 21.27
N ILE A 80 8.61 -1.95 20.64
CA ILE A 80 9.99 -1.92 21.14
C ILE A 80 10.07 -1.12 22.46
N PHE A 81 9.30 -0.04 22.61
CA PHE A 81 9.28 0.75 23.84
C PHE A 81 8.60 -0.01 24.98
N GLU A 82 7.44 -0.61 24.72
CA GLU A 82 6.70 -1.40 25.72
C GLU A 82 7.51 -2.61 26.19
N ASP A 83 8.15 -3.35 25.27
CA ASP A 83 8.97 -4.51 25.62
C ASP A 83 10.22 -4.11 26.43
N ILE A 84 10.88 -3.00 26.09
CA ILE A 84 12.05 -2.52 26.86
C ILE A 84 11.61 -1.99 28.23
N PHE A 85 10.55 -1.18 28.29
CA PHE A 85 10.08 -0.60 29.54
C PHE A 85 9.63 -1.70 30.52
N ASN A 86 8.82 -2.64 30.07
CA ASN A 86 8.32 -3.73 30.89
C ASN A 86 9.43 -4.70 31.33
N ASN A 87 10.48 -4.91 30.53
CA ASN A 87 11.61 -5.75 30.94
C ASN A 87 12.67 -5.02 31.80
N THR A 88 12.68 -3.68 31.81
CA THR A 88 13.67 -2.88 32.55
C THR A 88 13.16 -2.40 33.90
N PHE A 89 11.86 -2.13 34.01
CA PHE A 89 11.23 -1.54 35.19
C PHE A 89 10.22 -2.46 35.89
N ALA A 90 10.08 -3.73 35.48
CA ALA A 90 9.33 -4.75 36.24
C ALA A 90 10.18 -5.41 37.33
#